data_AF-A0A538NUD3-F1
#
_entry.id   AF-A0A538NUD3-F1
#
_cell.length_a   1.000
_cell.length_b   1.000
_cell.length_c   1.000
_cell.angle_alpha   90.00
_cell.angle_beta   90.00
_cell.angle_gamma   90.00
#
_symmetry.space_group_name_H-M   'P 1'
#
loop_
_entity.id
_entity.type
_entity.pdbx_description
1 polymer ?
#
loop_
_entity_poly.entity_id
_entity_poly.type
_entity_poly.pdbx_seq_one_letter_code
_entity_poly.pdbx_strand_id
1 'polypeptide(L)' 'MKHRLLRINEMLKRELSGLITREMKFENGLVTINQVDVTSDLKNAHVFVSVLGTVGASVINQLEAHRAALQSAVA' A
#
# COMPACT_ATOMS: atom_id res chain seq x y z
N MET A 1 15.12 -18.01 -7.36
CA MET A 1 14.10 -17.00 -7.76
C MET A 1 13.20 -16.49 -6.62
N LYS A 2 13.04 -17.19 -5.48
CA LYS A 2 12.24 -16.69 -4.32
C LYS A 2 12.72 -15.35 -3.73
N HIS A 3 14.04 -15.11 -3.70
CA HIS A 3 14.60 -13.86 -3.14
C HIS A 3 14.24 -12.61 -3.95
N ARG A 4 14.00 -12.72 -5.26
CA ARG A 4 13.61 -11.56 -6.09
C ARG A 4 12.23 -11.06 -5.70
N LEU A 5 11.27 -11.97 -5.58
CA LEU A 5 9.89 -11.62 -5.25
C LEU A 5 9.78 -11.07 -3.82
N LEU A 6 10.50 -11.67 -2.86
CA LEU A 6 10.62 -11.13 -1.50
C LEU A 6 11.18 -9.71 -1.49
N ARG A 7 12.24 -9.45 -2.26
CA ARG A 7 12.83 -8.10 -2.34
C ARG A 7 11.87 -7.09 -2.98
N ILE A 8 11.11 -7.49 -3.99
CA ILE A 8 10.10 -6.64 -4.63
C ILE A 8 8.96 -6.34 -3.65
N ASN A 9 8.47 -7.35 -2.92
CA ASN A 9 7.42 -7.17 -1.91
C ASN A 9 7.86 -6.16 -0.83
N GLU A 10 9.07 -6.30 -0.28
CA GLU A 10 9.60 -5.38 0.73
C GLU A 10 9.85 -3.97 0.18
N MET A 11 10.34 -3.86 -1.06
CA MET A 11 10.55 -2.57 -1.72
C MET A 11 9.21 -1.84 -1.90
N LEU A 12 8.20 -2.51 -2.46
CA LEU A 12 6.87 -1.93 -2.65
C LEU A 12 6.22 -1.55 -1.33
N LYS A 13 6.33 -2.40 -0.31
CA LYS A 13 5.82 -2.09 1.04
C LYS A 13 6.43 -0.79 1.58
N ARG A 14 7.76 -0.62 1.46
CA ARG A 14 8.46 0.57 1.95
C ARG A 14 8.07 1.83 1.19
N GLU A 15 8.07 1.76 -0.15
CA GLU A 15 7.74 2.92 -0.99
C GLU A 15 6.29 3.34 -0.82
N LEU A 16 5.34 2.39 -0.87
CA LEU A 16 3.92 2.69 -0.65
C LEU A 16 3.67 3.23 0.77
N SER A 17 4.31 2.67 1.81
CA SER A 17 4.17 3.19 3.18
C SER A 17 4.64 4.64 3.28
N GLY A 18 5.77 4.95 2.63
CA GLY A 18 6.31 6.31 2.57
C GLY A 18 5.40 7.26 1.82
N LEU A 19 4.86 6.84 0.67
CA LEU A 19 3.92 7.64 -0.13
C LEU A 19 2.63 7.93 0.64
N ILE A 20 1.99 6.90 1.18
CA ILE A 20 0.74 7.06 1.95
C ILE A 20 0.95 8.00 3.13
N THR A 21 2.07 7.88 3.85
CA THR A 21 2.38 8.75 5.00
C THR A 21 2.58 10.21 4.60
N ARG A 22 3.16 10.47 3.41
CA ARG A 22 3.47 11.84 2.93
C ARG A 22 2.28 12.51 2.27
N GLU A 23 1.52 11.78 1.46
CA GLU A 23 0.53 12.34 0.54
C GLU A 23 -0.90 12.24 1.07
N MET A 24 -1.16 11.32 2.00
CA MET A 24 -2.51 11.08 2.50
C MET A 24 -2.62 11.47 3.97
N LYS A 25 -3.67 12.23 4.28
CA LYS A 25 -4.07 12.50 5.66
C LYS A 25 -5.32 11.70 5.96
N PHE A 26 -5.26 10.94 7.04
CA PHE A 26 -6.40 10.18 7.57
C PHE A 26 -6.83 10.84 8.87
N GLU A 27 -8.10 11.26 8.94
CA GLU A 27 -8.66 11.78 10.19
C GLU A 27 -8.99 10.61 11.12
N ASN A 28 -8.55 10.70 12.38
CA ASN A 28 -8.93 9.77 13.45
C ASN A 28 -8.56 8.29 13.21
N GLY A 29 -7.50 8.02 12.46
CA GLY A 29 -6.99 6.66 12.30
C GLY A 29 -5.51 6.61 11.95
N LEU A 30 -4.80 5.64 12.53
CA LEU A 30 -3.44 5.29 12.10
C LEU A 30 -3.54 4.24 11.00
N VAL A 31 -2.95 4.52 9.84
CA VAL A 31 -2.96 3.64 8.67
C VAL A 31 -1.56 3.14 8.39
N THR A 32 -1.38 1.83 8.29
CA THR A 32 -0.09 1.20 8.03
C THR A 32 -0.22 0.11 6.97
N ILE A 33 0.82 -0.08 6.16
CA ILE A 33 0.91 -1.24 5.25
C ILE A 33 1.61 -2.38 6.00
N ASN A 34 0.88 -3.46 6.24
CA ASN A 34 1.41 -4.61 6.95
C ASN A 34 2.22 -5.53 6.02
N GLN A 35 1.70 -5.78 4.82
CA GLN A 35 2.31 -6.70 3.85
C GLN A 35 1.95 -6.31 2.42
N VAL A 36 2.83 -6.64 1.48
CA VAL A 36 2.56 -6.60 0.04
C VAL A 36 2.87 -7.98 -0.54
N ASP A 37 1.98 -8.49 -1.38
CA ASP A 37 2.16 -9.74 -2.10
C ASP A 37 1.99 -9.54 -3.61
N VAL A 38 3.09 -9.63 -4.34
CA VAL A 38 3.12 -9.46 -5.80
C VAL A 38 2.98 -10.80 -6.49
N THR A 39 2.18 -10.83 -7.55
CA THR A 39 2.01 -12.02 -8.39
C THR A 39 3.32 -12.37 -9.11
N SER A 40 3.50 -13.64 -9.46
CA SER A 40 4.74 -14.13 -10.09
C SER A 40 5.05 -13.50 -11.45
N ASP A 41 4.01 -12.99 -12.14
CA ASP A 41 4.10 -12.25 -13.41
C ASP A 41 4.35 -10.74 -13.23
N LEU A 42 4.44 -10.26 -11.98
CA LEU A 42 4.68 -8.87 -11.58
C LEU A 42 3.62 -7.87 -12.05
N LYS A 43 2.45 -8.34 -12.51
CA LYS A 43 1.39 -7.46 -13.02
C LYS A 43 0.45 -6.94 -11.94
N ASN A 44 0.32 -7.67 -10.85
CA ASN A 44 -0.62 -7.35 -9.77
C ASN A 44 0.06 -7.44 -8.41
N ALA A 45 -0.42 -6.65 -7.46
CA ALA A 45 0.02 -6.68 -6.08
C ALA A 45 -1.19 -6.57 -5.15
N HIS A 46 -1.22 -7.42 -4.12
CA HIS A 46 -2.17 -7.33 -3.02
C HIS A 46 -1.49 -6.60 -1.86
N VAL A 47 -2.07 -5.47 -1.46
CA VAL A 47 -1.55 -4.62 -0.38
C VAL A 47 -2.45 -4.78 0.83
N PHE A 48 -1.89 -5.29 1.92
CA PHE A 48 -2.58 -5.49 3.18
C PHE A 48 -2.40 -4.27 4.07
N VAL A 49 -3.50 -3.58 4.35
CA VAL A 49 -3.52 -2.34 5.13
C VAL A 49 -4.16 -2.60 6.48
N SER A 50 -3.53 -2.10 7.54
CA SER A 50 -4.10 -2.07 8.89
C SER A 50 -4.55 -0.65 9.22
N VAL A 51 -5.77 -0.54 9.73
CA VAL A 51 -6.34 0.73 10.18
C VAL A 51 -6.64 0.59 11.66
N LEU A 52 -5.97 1.39 12.48
CA LEU A 52 -6.30 1.53 13.89
C LEU A 52 -7.29 2.68 14.05
N GLY A 53 -8.54 2.36 14.38
CA GLY A 53 -9.64 3.31 14.55
C GLY A 53 -10.95 2.81 13.95
N THR A 54 -12.02 3.58 14.07
CA THR A 54 -13.35 3.24 13.53
C THR A 54 -13.56 3.66 12.07
N VAL A 55 -12.53 4.19 11.41
CA VAL A 55 -12.60 4.81 10.07
C VAL A 55 -12.16 3.90 8.92
N GLY A 56 -12.11 2.58 9.13
CA GLY A 56 -11.59 1.61 8.16
C GLY A 56 -12.18 1.73 6.75
N ALA A 57 -13.50 1.83 6.62
CA ALA A 57 -14.16 1.95 5.33
C ALA A 57 -13.80 3.24 4.58
N SER A 58 -13.71 4.37 5.30
CA SER A 58 -13.32 5.65 4.70
C SER A 58 -11.88 5.63 4.19
N VAL A 59 -10.98 5.01 4.95
CA VAL A 59 -9.56 4.85 4.56
C VAL A 59 -9.46 4.03 3.27
N ILE A 60 -10.15 2.90 3.19
CA ILE A 60 -10.14 2.07 1.97
C ILE A 60 -10.67 2.84 0.77
N ASN A 61 -11.79 3.57 0.91
CA ASN A 61 -12.33 4.38 -0.17
C ASN A 61 -11.35 5.46 -0.65
N GLN A 62 -10.64 6.11 0.29
CA GLN A 62 -9.64 7.12 -0.04
C GLN A 62 -8.43 6.51 -0.75
N LEU A 63 -7.98 5.33 -0.34
CA LEU A 63 -6.90 4.59 -1.00
C LEU A 63 -7.28 4.18 -2.42
N GLU A 64 -8.52 3.70 -2.63
CA GLU A 64 -9.02 3.35 -3.95
C GLU A 64 -9.13 4.57 -4.87
N ALA A 65 -9.59 5.71 -4.36
CA ALA A 65 -9.66 6.96 -5.13
C ALA A 65 -8.29 7.45 -5.60
N HIS A 66 -7.22 7.19 -4.84
CA HIS A 66 -5.84 7.59 -5.17
C HIS A 66 -5.01 6.46 -5.79
N ARG A 67 -5.62 5.30 -6.08
CA ARG A 67 -4.91 4.11 -6.58
C ARG A 67 -4.04 4.40 -7.80
N ALA A 68 -4.56 5.15 -8.78
CA ALA A 68 -3.81 5.47 -9.99
C ALA A 68 -2.56 6.32 -9.71
N ALA A 69 -2.68 7.30 -8.80
CA ALA A 69 -1.55 8.13 -8.40
C ALA A 69 -0.49 7.30 -7.66
N LEU A 70 -0.91 6.48 -6.70
CA LEU A 70 -0.03 5.58 -5.94
C LEU A 70 0.69 4.58 -6.86
N GLN A 71 0.01 4.05 -7.89
CA GLN A 71 0.63 3.16 -8.88
C GLN A 71 1.65 3.89 -9.74
N SER A 72 1.34 5.10 -10.21
CA SER A 72 2.25 5.89 -11.04
C SER A 72 3.52 6.33 -10.31
N ALA A 73 3.43 6.56 -9.00
CA ALA A 73 4.55 7.01 -8.18
C ALA A 73 5.59 5.91 -7.88
N VAL A 74 5.24 4.64 -8.09
CA VAL A 74 6.12 3.48 -7.82
C VAL A 74 6.54 2.76 -9.11
N ALA A 75 6.04 3.20 -10.26
CA ALA A 75 6.45 2.73 -11.60
C ALA A 75 7.77 3.38 -12.04
#